data_AF-A0AAJ1PQV0-F1
#
_entry.id   AF-A0AAJ1PQV0-F1
#
_cell.length_a   1.000
_cell.length_b   1.000
_cell.length_c   1.000
_cell.angle_alpha   90.00
_cell.angle_beta   90.00
_cell.angle_gamma   90.00
#
_symmetry.space_group_name_H-M   'P 1'
#
loop_
_entity.id
_entity.type
_entity.pdbx_description
1 polymer ?
#
loop_
_entity_poly.entity_id
_entity_poly.type
_entity_poly.pdbx_seq_one_letter_code
_entity_poly.pdbx_strand_id
1 'polypeptide(L)' 'MEEQLIPIGFFVILVGIVIIIIGTFLAVLKSKQTKVEWGFGGILWFIPFGYWSSKRMMYFVIVSLVILSILFFVLTKKLI' A
#
# COMPACT_ATOMS: atom_id res chain seq x y z
N MET A 1 -15.64 -6.93 44.42
CA MET A 1 -16.48 -7.19 43.23
C MET A 1 -16.27 -6.11 42.17
N GLU A 2 -16.20 -4.83 42.56
CA GLU A 2 -15.92 -3.71 41.64
C GLU A 2 -14.55 -3.80 40.95
N GLU A 3 -13.51 -4.24 41.66
CA GLU A 3 -12.16 -4.40 41.11
C GLU A 3 -12.06 -5.47 40.00
N GLN A 4 -13.03 -6.39 39.91
CA GLN A 4 -13.08 -7.42 38.87
C GLN A 4 -13.81 -6.95 37.61
N LEU A 5 -14.64 -5.90 37.70
CA LEU A 5 -15.38 -5.37 36.55
C LEU A 5 -14.46 -4.68 35.54
N ILE A 6 -13.40 -4.01 36.01
CA ILE A 6 -12.41 -3.33 35.17
C ILE A 6 -11.65 -4.33 34.26
N PRO A 7 -11.02 -5.41 34.78
CA PRO A 7 -10.34 -6.37 33.93
C PRO A 7 -11.29 -7.14 32.99
N ILE A 8 -12.53 -7.40 33.41
CA ILE A 8 -13.55 -8.01 32.54
C ILE A 8 -13.90 -7.07 31.38
N GLY A 9 -14.11 -5.78 31.64
CA GLY A 9 -14.37 -4.78 30.60
C GLY A 9 -13.21 -4.66 29.62
N PHE A 10 -11.97 -4.68 30.11
CA PHE A 10 -10.78 -4.69 29.26
C PHE A 10 -10.71 -5.93 28.37
N PHE A 11 -11.01 -7.11 28.92
CA PHE A 11 -11.05 -8.35 28.16
C PHE A 11 -12.09 -8.31 27.03
N VAL A 12 -13.29 -7.77 27.31
CA VAL A 12 -14.35 -7.59 26.30
C VAL A 12 -13.91 -6.67 25.16
N ILE A 13 -13.26 -5.54 25.49
CA ILE A 13 -12.71 -4.62 24.48
C ILE A 13 -11.67 -5.33 23.61
N LEU A 14 -10.78 -6.09 24.23
CA LEU A 14 -9.70 -6.79 23.54
C LEU A 14 -10.24 -7.85 22.56
N VAL A 15 -11.26 -8.61 22.99
CA VAL A 15 -11.99 -9.54 22.11
C VAL A 15 -12.66 -8.79 20.95
N GLY A 16 -13.28 -7.65 21.21
CA GLY A 16 -13.88 -6.80 20.18
C GLY A 16 -12.87 -6.35 19.12
N ILE A 17 -11.68 -5.93 19.53
CA ILE A 17 -10.59 -5.53 18.62
C ILE A 17 -10.17 -6.71 17.74
N VAL A 18 -9.99 -7.90 18.32
CA VAL A 18 -9.62 -9.12 17.58
C VAL A 18 -10.68 -9.47 16.52
N ILE A 19 -11.97 -9.36 16.86
CA ILE A 19 -13.07 -9.60 15.92
C ILE A 19 -13.03 -8.59 14.76
N ILE A 20 -12.78 -7.31 15.04
CA ILE A 20 -12.68 -6.27 14.00
C ILE A 20 -11.51 -6.57 13.05
N ILE A 21 -10.36 -6.94 13.59
CA ILE A 21 -9.18 -7.29 12.78
C ILE A 21 -9.51 -8.49 11.87
N ILE A 22 -10.03 -9.57 12.44
CA ILE A 22 -10.39 -10.78 11.68
C ILE A 22 -11.45 -10.46 10.63
N GLY A 23 -12.48 -9.71 10.99
CA GLY A 23 -13.55 -9.29 10.07
C GLY A 23 -13.03 -8.45 8.91
N THR A 24 -12.10 -7.54 9.17
CA THR A 24 -11.45 -6.71 8.15
C THR A 24 -10.60 -7.56 7.21
N PHE A 25 -9.79 -8.48 7.75
CA PHE A 25 -8.98 -9.40 6.95
C PHE A 25 -9.85 -10.32 6.09
N LEU A 26 -10.92 -10.89 6.66
CA LEU A 26 -11.87 -11.72 5.91
C LEU A 26 -12.62 -10.92 4.84
N ALA A 27 -12.97 -9.65 5.10
CA ALA A 27 -13.59 -8.78 4.11
C ALA A 27 -12.64 -8.49 2.92
N VAL A 28 -11.37 -8.22 3.19
CA VAL A 28 -10.33 -8.05 2.15
C VAL A 28 -10.12 -9.34 1.35
N LEU A 29 -10.07 -10.50 2.01
CA LEU A 29 -9.92 -11.80 1.36
C LEU A 29 -11.17 -12.19 0.53
N LYS A 30 -12.36 -11.84 1.00
CA LYS A 30 -13.63 -12.11 0.33
C LYS A 30 -13.94 -11.10 -0.77
N SER A 31 -13.29 -9.93 -0.79
CA SER A 31 -13.34 -9.01 -1.92
C SER A 31 -12.58 -9.59 -3.12
N LYS A 32 -13.16 -10.63 -3.74
CA LYS A 32 -12.74 -11.19 -5.04
C LYS A 32 -12.85 -10.18 -6.20
N GLN A 33 -13.25 -8.93 -5.91
CA GLN A 33 -13.39 -7.84 -6.86
C GLN A 33 -12.24 -6.82 -6.80
N THR A 34 -11.25 -7.00 -5.93
CA THR A 34 -10.03 -6.20 -6.01
C THR A 34 -9.18 -6.76 -7.14
N LYS A 35 -9.47 -6.32 -8.37
CA LYS A 35 -8.55 -6.54 -9.50
C LYS A 35 -7.20 -5.96 -9.06
N VAL A 36 -6.22 -6.84 -8.86
CA VAL A 36 -4.86 -6.42 -8.55
C VAL A 36 -4.36 -5.65 -9.77
N GLU A 37 -4.24 -4.33 -9.62
CA GLU A 37 -3.66 -3.50 -10.66
C GLU A 37 -2.13 -3.65 -10.60
N TRP A 38 -1.54 -3.99 -11.73
CA TRP A 38 -0.10 -4.19 -11.87
C TRP A 38 0.42 -3.34 -13.03
N GLY A 39 1.66 -2.91 -12.89
CA GLY A 39 2.32 -2.09 -13.89
C GLY A 39 3.82 -2.29 -13.80
N PHE A 40 4.45 -2.43 -14.96
CA PHE A 40 5.89 -2.53 -15.14
C PHE A 40 6.32 -1.48 -16.14
N GLY A 41 7.44 -0.80 -15.88
CA GLY A 41 7.93 0.20 -16.80
C GLY A 41 9.32 0.70 -16.42
N GLY A 42 9.93 1.42 -17.36
CA GLY A 42 11.24 2.01 -17.22
C GLY A 42 11.36 3.26 -18.07
N ILE A 43 12.56 3.85 -18.06
CA ILE A 43 12.91 4.97 -18.92
C ILE A 43 14.01 4.50 -19.86
N LEU A 44 13.73 4.53 -21.17
CA LEU A 44 14.74 4.35 -22.21
C LEU A 44 15.17 5.75 -22.65
N TRP A 45 16.30 6.20 -22.11
CA TRP A 45 16.88 7.53 -22.31
C TRP A 45 15.96 8.67 -21.84
N PHE A 46 14.94 9.05 -22.62
CA PHE A 46 13.98 10.11 -22.34
C PHE A 46 12.53 9.65 -22.41
N ILE A 47 12.28 8.47 -22.97
CA ILE A 47 10.94 8.00 -23.26
C ILE A 47 10.53 6.98 -22.18
N PRO A 48 9.46 7.26 -21.41
CA PRO A 48 8.92 6.27 -20.49
C PRO A 48 8.27 5.14 -21.30
N PHE A 49 8.62 3.90 -20.98
CA PHE A 49 8.05 2.70 -21.60
C PHE A 49 7.50 1.77 -20.52
N GLY A 50 6.53 0.93 -20.86
CA GLY A 50 5.98 -0.03 -19.91
C GLY A 50 4.70 -0.72 -20.36
N TYR A 51 4.24 -1.63 -19.51
CA TYR A 51 2.96 -2.32 -19.59
C TYR A 51 2.21 -2.13 -18.27
N TRP A 52 0.90 -1.89 -18.35
CA TRP A 52 0.06 -1.65 -17.19
C TRP A 52 -1.32 -2.23 -17.37
N SER A 53 -1.90 -2.70 -16.27
CA SER A 53 -3.23 -3.30 -16.24
C SER A 53 -4.36 -2.27 -16.22
N SER A 54 -4.07 -1.00 -15.87
CA SER A 54 -5.06 0.07 -15.79
C SER A 54 -4.45 1.43 -16.15
N LYS A 55 -5.27 2.38 -16.59
CA LYS A 55 -4.84 3.78 -16.83
C LYS A 55 -4.34 4.45 -15.55
N ARG A 56 -4.92 4.10 -14.40
CA ARG A 56 -4.48 4.63 -13.10
C ARG A 56 -3.06 4.14 -12.76
N MET A 57 -2.78 2.87 -13.03
CA MET A 57 -1.46 2.28 -12.81
C MET A 57 -0.41 2.84 -13.78
N MET A 58 -0.80 3.17 -15.03
CA MET A 58 0.07 3.91 -15.97
C MET A 58 0.58 5.21 -15.37
N TYR A 59 -0.31 6.06 -14.84
CA TYR A 59 0.08 7.33 -14.23
C TYR A 59 0.99 7.10 -13.02
N PHE A 60 0.68 6.09 -12.19
CA PHE A 60 1.52 5.73 -11.04
C PHE A 60 2.95 5.35 -11.46
N VAL A 61 3.10 4.52 -12.49
CA VAL A 61 4.41 4.09 -13.02
C VAL A 61 5.17 5.27 -13.63
N ILE A 62 4.51 6.13 -14.40
CA ILE A 62 5.17 7.30 -15.01
C ILE A 62 5.65 8.29 -13.93
N VAL A 63 4.79 8.61 -12.96
CA VAL A 63 5.13 9.54 -11.87
C VAL A 63 6.27 8.98 -11.01
N SER A 64 6.23 7.69 -10.67
CA SER A 64 7.30 7.07 -9.88
C SER A 64 8.65 7.08 -10.62
N LEU A 65 8.64 6.83 -11.93
CA LEU A 65 9.84 6.91 -12.77
C LEU A 65 10.42 8.33 -12.80
N VAL A 66 9.59 9.36 -12.95
CA VAL A 66 10.03 10.76 -12.92
C VAL A 66 10.66 11.11 -11.56
N ILE A 67 10.02 10.72 -10.45
CA ILE A 67 10.56 10.95 -9.11
C ILE A 67 11.91 10.25 -8.94
N LEU A 68 12.03 8.99 -9.36
CA LEU A 68 13.27 8.24 -9.29
C LEU A 68 14.38 8.87 -10.14
N SER A 69 14.07 9.39 -11.33
CA SER A 69 15.05 10.12 -12.16
C SER A 69 15.53 11.40 -11.49
N ILE A 70 14.63 12.17 -10.85
CA ILE A 70 15.01 13.37 -10.11
C ILE A 70 15.89 13.00 -8.90
N LEU A 71 15.49 11.98 -8.13
CA LEU A 71 16.26 11.50 -6.99
C LEU A 71 17.64 11.03 -7.42
N PHE A 72 17.71 10.25 -8.50
CA PHE A 72 18.97 9.80 -9.07
C PHE A 72 19.85 11.00 -9.45
N PHE A 73 19.33 11.97 -10.21
CA PHE A 73 20.07 13.16 -10.60
C PHE A 73 20.60 13.97 -9.41
N VAL A 74 19.78 14.16 -8.36
CA VAL A 74 20.19 14.86 -7.13
C VAL A 74 21.27 14.09 -6.38
N LEU A 75 21.14 12.76 -6.30
CA LEU A 75 22.14 11.89 -5.68
C LEU A 75 23.46 11.91 -6.45
N THR A 76 23.43 11.79 -7.77
CA THR A 76 24.66 11.81 -8.60
C THR A 76 25.37 13.17 -8.50
N LYS A 77 24.63 14.29 -8.46
CA LYS A 77 25.20 15.62 -8.26
C LYS A 77 25.79 15.88 -6.86
N LYS A 78 25.39 15.10 -5.85
CA LYS A 78 25.99 15.14 -4.51
C LYS A 78 27.19 14.21 -4.35
N LEU A 79 27.38 13.26 -5.27
CA LEU A 79 28.40 12.22 -5.19
C LEU A 79 29.64 12.49 -6.07
N ILE A 80 29.56 13.48 -6.96
CA ILE A 80 30.63 13.99 -7.84
C ILE A 80 31.04 15.37 -7.32
#